data_AF-A0A2W0C7F3-F1
#
_entry.id   AF-A0A2W0C7F3-F1
#
_cell.length_a   1.000
_cell.length_b   1.000
_cell.length_c   1.000
_cell.angle_alpha   90.00
_cell.angle_beta   90.00
_cell.angle_gamma   90.00
#
_symmetry.space_group_name_H-M   'P 1'
#
loop_
_entity.id
_entity.type
_entity.pdbx_description
1 polymer ?
#
loop_
_entity_poly.entity_id
_entity_poly.type
_entity_poly.pdbx_seq_one_letter_code
_entity_poly.pdbx_strand_id
1 'polypeptide(L)' 'MTTLTKENQSLLTNQLAKALVKFSENRISYLKAEEVANVVMKKVDFSNSALSHKGINWFAKDLIKQFRI' A
#
# COMPACT_ATOMS: atom_id res chain seq x y z
N MET A 1 20.86 1.42 -9.04
CA MET A 1 20.13 1.39 -7.77
C MET A 1 19.18 2.58 -7.75
N THR A 2 17.88 2.35 -7.92
CA THR A 2 16.87 3.42 -7.92
C THR A 2 16.55 3.80 -6.49
N THR A 3 17.17 4.89 -6.02
CA THR A 3 16.89 5.50 -4.72
C THR A 3 15.41 5.90 -4.71
N LEU A 4 14.58 5.19 -3.93
CA LEU A 4 13.22 5.64 -3.64
C LEU A 4 13.31 6.95 -2.84
N THR A 5 13.17 8.08 -3.54
CA THR A 5 13.04 9.38 -2.90
C THR A 5 11.79 9.42 -2.03
N LYS A 6 11.80 10.22 -0.95
CA LYS A 6 10.63 10.38 -0.04
C LYS A 6 9.34 10.74 -0.79
N GLU A 7 9.47 11.45 -1.91
CA GLU A 7 8.36 11.80 -2.81
C GLU A 7 7.72 10.56 -3.44
N ASN A 8 8.53 9.60 -3.89
CA ASN A 8 8.03 8.32 -4.43
C ASN A 8 7.33 7.50 -3.35
N GLN A 9 7.83 7.51 -2.10
CA GLN A 9 7.18 6.83 -0.99
C GLN A 9 5.80 7.42 -0.67
N SER A 10 5.68 8.76 -0.66
CA SER A 10 4.40 9.45 -0.45
C SER A 10 3.38 9.13 -1.55
N LEU A 11 3.83 9.15 -2.81
CA LEU A 11 3.00 8.81 -3.97
C LEU A 11 2.47 7.37 -3.88
N LEU A 12 3.35 6.42 -3.59
CA LEU A 12 2.98 5.01 -3.46
C LEU A 12 2.07 4.77 -2.25
N THR A 13 2.27 5.50 -1.15
CA THR A 13 1.41 5.43 0.05
C THR A 13 -0.01 5.90 -0.27
N ASN A 14 -0.16 7.02 -0.97
CA ASN A 14 -1.46 7.53 -1.41
C ASN A 14 -2.15 6.57 -2.40
N GLN A 15 -1.41 5.99 -3.33
CA GLN A 15 -1.95 4.99 -4.25
C GLN A 15 -2.40 3.73 -3.52
N LEU A 16 -1.64 3.27 -2.53
CA LEU A 16 -1.99 2.13 -1.70
C LEU A 16 -3.24 2.40 -0.86
N ALA A 17 -3.34 3.57 -0.22
CA ALA A 17 -4.51 3.97 0.54
C ALA A 17 -5.79 3.98 -0.32
N LYS A 18 -5.73 4.56 -1.53
CA LYS A 18 -6.86 4.53 -2.48
C LYS A 18 -7.24 3.11 -2.90
N ALA A 19 -6.25 2.27 -3.15
CA ALA A 19 -6.48 0.87 -3.52
C ALA A 19 -7.11 0.08 -2.35
N LEU A 20 -6.67 0.32 -1.12
CA LEU A 20 -7.23 -0.29 0.09
C LEU A 20 -8.70 0.10 0.29
N VAL A 21 -9.05 1.38 0.20
CA VAL A 21 -10.46 1.83 0.27
C VAL A 21 -11.30 1.15 -0.82
N LYS A 22 -10.81 1.17 -2.07
CA LYS A 22 -11.49 0.57 -3.21
C LYS A 22 -11.74 -0.93 -3.04
N PHE A 23 -10.71 -1.70 -2.68
CA PHE A 23 -10.80 -3.15 -2.57
C PHE A 23 -11.43 -3.63 -1.26
N SER A 24 -11.46 -2.79 -0.23
CA SER A 24 -12.25 -3.02 0.98
C SER A 24 -13.74 -2.72 0.79
N GLU A 25 -14.18 -2.32 -0.40
CA GLU A 25 -15.57 -1.94 -0.67
C GLU A 25 -16.07 -0.82 0.26
N ASN A 26 -15.21 0.16 0.57
CA ASN A 26 -15.45 1.26 1.52
C ASN A 26 -15.67 0.83 2.99
N ARG A 27 -15.28 -0.39 3.39
CA ARG A 27 -15.31 -0.82 4.80
C ARG A 27 -14.37 -0.02 5.70
N ILE A 28 -13.32 0.54 5.13
CA ILE A 28 -12.41 1.45 5.83
C ILE A 28 -12.42 2.84 5.19
N SER A 29 -12.32 3.86 6.03
CA SER A 29 -12.17 5.25 5.60
C SER A 29 -10.79 5.47 4.98
N TYR A 30 -10.67 6.51 4.15
CA TYR A 30 -9.38 6.91 3.58
C TYR A 30 -8.32 7.17 4.66
N LEU A 31 -8.68 7.86 5.75
CA LEU A 31 -7.78 8.11 6.88
C LEU A 31 -7.25 6.79 7.47
N LYS A 32 -8.14 5.79 7.64
CA LYS A 32 -7.70 4.48 8.16
C LYS A 32 -6.81 3.73 7.17
N ALA A 33 -7.14 3.82 5.88
CA ALA A 33 -6.35 3.23 4.81
C ALA A 33 -4.96 3.89 4.71
N GLU A 34 -4.87 5.20 4.93
CA GLU A 34 -3.62 5.96 4.93
C GLU A 34 -2.73 5.60 6.13
N GLU A 35 -3.30 5.41 7.33
CA GLU A 35 -2.55 4.91 8.48
C GLU A 35 -1.93 3.53 8.18
N VAL A 36 -2.74 2.60 7.65
CA VAL A 36 -2.28 1.25 7.29
C VAL A 36 -1.21 1.32 6.21
N ALA A 37 -1.45 2.10 5.15
CA ALA A 37 -0.49 2.27 4.06
C ALA A 37 0.84 2.84 4.58
N ASN A 38 0.82 3.83 5.47
CA ASN A 38 2.04 4.40 6.06
C ASN A 38 2.83 3.37 6.88
N VAL A 39 2.16 2.57 7.72
CA VAL A 39 2.82 1.54 8.53
C VAL A 39 3.45 0.47 7.64
N VAL A 40 2.73 0.04 6.60
CA VAL A 40 3.20 -0.98 5.67
C VAL A 40 4.35 -0.46 4.81
N MET A 41 4.23 0.75 4.26
CA MET A 41 5.24 1.37 3.40
C MET A 41 6.55 1.73 4.12
N LYS A 42 6.54 1.80 5.46
CA LYS A 42 7.76 1.89 6.29
C LYS A 42 8.49 0.54 6.44
N LYS A 43 7.76 -0.57 6.26
CA LYS A 43 8.27 -1.94 6.43
C LYS A 43 8.50 -2.68 5.11
N VAL A 44 7.96 -2.16 4.02
CA VAL A 44 8.11 -2.72 2.67
C VAL A 44 9.55 -2.61 2.21
N ASP A 45 10.11 -3.75 1.84
CA ASP A 45 11.38 -3.82 1.12
C ASP A 45 11.11 -3.83 -0.38
N PHE A 46 11.17 -2.66 -1.03
CA PHE A 46 10.90 -2.50 -2.46
C PHE A 46 11.86 -3.29 -3.37
N SER A 47 12.99 -3.78 -2.85
CA SER A 47 13.96 -4.55 -3.63
C SER A 47 13.55 -6.02 -3.81
N ASN A 48 12.76 -6.56 -2.88
CA ASN A 48 12.31 -7.95 -2.86
C ASN A 48 10.77 -8.10 -2.79
N SER A 49 10.03 -6.99 -2.78
CA SER A 49 8.59 -7.03 -2.57
C SER A 49 7.84 -7.44 -3.82
N ALA A 50 6.82 -8.27 -3.63
CA ALA A 50 5.78 -8.55 -4.62
C ALA A 50 5.11 -7.25 -5.12
N LEU A 51 5.17 -6.15 -4.36
CA LEU A 51 4.79 -4.81 -4.79
C LEU A 51 5.50 -4.36 -6.09
N SER A 52 6.80 -4.63 -6.21
CA SER A 52 7.61 -4.20 -7.37
C SER A 52 7.33 -5.04 -8.62
N HIS A 53 6.94 -6.32 -8.45
CA HIS A 53 6.66 -7.22 -9.57
C HIS A 53 5.16 -7.31 -9.94
N LYS A 54 4.26 -7.19 -8.97
CA LYS A 54 2.81 -7.36 -9.14
C LYS A 54 2.02 -6.05 -9.00
N GLY A 55 2.66 -5.00 -8.50
CA GLY A 55 2.08 -3.66 -8.37
C GLY A 55 1.22 -3.44 -7.13
N ILE A 56 0.81 -2.18 -6.94
CA ILE A 56 0.05 -1.70 -5.78
C ILE A 56 -1.31 -2.39 -5.63
N ASN A 57 -2.00 -2.69 -6.73
CA ASN A 57 -3.33 -3.29 -6.66
C ASN A 57 -3.29 -4.71 -6.10
N TRP A 58 -2.29 -5.51 -6.51
CA TRP A 58 -2.10 -6.84 -5.96
C TRP A 58 -1.76 -6.76 -4.48
N PHE A 59 -0.86 -5.85 -4.12
CA PHE A 59 -0.45 -5.64 -2.74
C PHE A 59 -1.62 -5.22 -1.84
N ALA A 60 -2.47 -4.30 -2.29
CA ALA A 60 -3.66 -3.88 -1.54
C ALA A 60 -4.63 -5.05 -1.29
N LYS A 61 -4.89 -5.89 -2.29
CA LYS A 61 -5.74 -7.09 -2.14
C LYS A 61 -5.14 -8.09 -1.16
N ASP A 62 -3.81 -8.25 -1.21
CA ASP A 62 -3.10 -9.14 -0.30
C ASP A 62 -3.17 -8.64 1.15
N LEU A 63 -2.96 -7.34 1.37
CA LEU A 63 -3.13 -6.71 2.69
C LEU A 63 -4.56 -6.89 3.23
N ILE A 64 -5.59 -6.70 2.40
CA ILE A 64 -6.98 -6.90 2.82
C ILE A 64 -7.21 -8.34 3.30
N LYS A 65 -6.65 -9.33 2.60
CA LYS A 65 -6.72 -10.74 3.00
C LYS A 65 -5.95 -11.01 4.30
N GLN A 66 -4.74 -10.46 4.42
CA GLN A 66 -3.88 -10.65 5.60
C GLN A 66 -4.47 -10.00 6.85
N PHE A 67 -4.95 -8.76 6.73
CA PHE A 67 -5.50 -7.97 7.83
C PHE A 67 -7.00 -8.15 8.05
N ARG A 68 -7.67 -8.99 7.23
CA ARG A 68 -9.12 -9.23 7.25
C ARG A 68 -9.93 -7.92 7.25
N ILE A 69 -9.54 -7.01 6.38
CA ILE A 69 -10.24 -5.74 6.12
C ILE A 69 -11.50 -6.02 5.28
#